data_AF-A0A9C9JL93-F1
#
_entry.id   AF-A0A9C9JL93-F1
#
_cell.length_a   1.000
_cell.length_b   1.000
_cell.length_c   1.000
_cell.angle_alpha   90.00
_cell.angle_beta   90.00
_cell.angle_gamma   90.00
#
_symmetry.space_group_name_H-M   'P 1'
#
loop_
_entity.id
_entity.type
_entity.pdbx_description
1 polymer ?
#
loop_
_entity_poly.entity_id
_entity_poly.type
_entity_poly.pdbx_seq_one_letter_code
_entity_poly.pdbx_strand_id
1 'polypeptide(L)'
;VWHLQNGGAVILLSSKWPGGLGSHHHYFWRDAVFVPPFGPWSEADCRRVIDLHPLDLNLSRADVIPVETLGIAGQVDPLIRLYDTHDLSTVVTYDQLFATRVSDGLLIASSLDHSTDAGQWVLGKLAAWAGRWIGDPEYGLMSAGETDDRFPMSTISLEKLRELAVARANGILPLDEGWQFALDPEQQGEALGFQLPGFDDSKWDTVRTGVSWEALGYSYNGMGWYRKRLDIPADWAGGKVRLIAEGIDDAYTVWVNGQQVQTHGSFTVHEETVWLVQTVTDLTGYLVPGKENTIALQVVDITGQGGIYKPLYLAVE
;
A
#
# COMPACT_ATOMS: atom_id res chain seq x y z
N VAL A 1 15.89 -5.89 -5.17
CA VAL A 1 17.11 -6.41 -4.51
C VAL A 1 18.29 -6.54 -5.46
N TRP A 2 18.13 -7.17 -6.62
CA TRP A 2 19.23 -7.36 -7.59
C TRP A 2 19.93 -6.06 -8.01
N HIS A 3 19.17 -4.97 -8.24
CA HIS A 3 19.75 -3.64 -8.52
C HIS A 3 20.65 -3.12 -7.38
N LEU A 4 20.25 -3.28 -6.12
CA LEU A 4 21.04 -2.84 -4.96
C LEU A 4 22.32 -3.67 -4.79
N GLN A 5 22.29 -4.96 -5.12
CA GLN A 5 23.48 -5.83 -5.04
C GLN A 5 24.57 -5.44 -6.04
N ASN A 6 24.19 -4.87 -7.18
CA ASN A 6 25.12 -4.51 -8.25
C ASN A 6 25.50 -3.02 -8.26
N GLY A 7 25.32 -2.32 -7.14
CA GLY A 7 25.68 -0.90 -7.03
C GLY A 7 24.65 0.09 -7.58
N GLY A 8 23.37 -0.27 -7.64
CA GLY A 8 22.26 0.61 -8.06
C GLY A 8 21.64 1.42 -6.92
N ALA A 9 20.91 2.49 -7.25
CA ALA A 9 20.14 3.30 -6.31
C ALA A 9 18.64 3.02 -6.45
N VAL A 10 17.92 3.00 -5.33
CA VAL A 10 16.47 2.82 -5.28
C VAL A 10 15.86 3.86 -4.35
N ILE A 11 14.82 4.55 -4.83
CA ILE A 11 13.92 5.35 -4.01
C ILE A 11 12.67 4.52 -3.74
N LEU A 12 12.38 4.26 -2.47
CA LEU A 12 11.16 3.60 -2.03
C LEU A 12 10.22 4.64 -1.41
N LEU A 13 9.02 4.73 -1.98
CA LEU A 13 7.93 5.45 -1.32
C LEU A 13 7.31 4.49 -0.29
N SER A 14 7.32 4.92 0.97
CA SER A 14 6.74 4.14 2.06
C SER A 14 5.26 3.93 1.81
N SER A 15 4.73 2.84 2.33
CA SER A 15 3.37 2.45 2.08
C SER A 15 2.82 1.75 3.30
N LYS A 16 1.53 1.97 3.57
CA LYS A 16 0.75 1.16 4.51
C LYS A 16 0.47 -0.23 3.95
N TRP A 17 0.64 -0.40 2.65
CA TRP A 17 0.45 -1.67 1.98
C TRP A 17 1.56 -2.64 2.38
N PRO A 18 1.19 -3.90 2.63
CA PRO A 18 2.16 -4.91 2.98
C PRO A 18 3.20 -5.12 1.86
N GLY A 19 4.48 -5.07 2.21
CA GLY A 19 5.61 -5.12 1.25
C GLY A 19 6.33 -3.77 1.06
N GLY A 20 5.78 -2.66 1.57
CA GLY A 20 6.53 -1.41 1.74
C GLY A 20 7.37 -1.40 3.04
N LEU A 21 8.20 -0.37 3.23
CA LEU A 21 9.02 -0.16 4.46
C LEU A 21 8.20 0.10 5.74
N GLY A 22 6.88 -0.09 5.71
CA GLY A 22 5.95 0.21 6.80
C GLY A 22 5.84 1.71 7.06
N SER A 23 4.62 2.21 7.14
CA SER A 23 4.37 3.59 7.57
C SER A 23 3.25 3.60 8.60
N HIS A 24 3.42 4.37 9.67
CA HIS A 24 2.36 4.61 10.65
C HIS A 24 1.80 6.00 10.51
N HIS A 25 0.52 6.10 10.85
CA HIS A 25 -0.06 7.38 11.16
C HIS A 25 0.54 7.92 12.45
N HIS A 26 1.06 9.13 12.38
CA HIS A 26 1.50 9.89 13.54
C HIS A 26 0.73 11.20 13.61
N TYR A 27 0.23 11.54 14.79
CA TYR A 27 -0.85 12.52 14.94
C TYR A 27 -0.37 13.98 14.99
N PHE A 28 0.92 14.29 14.88
CA PHE A 28 1.39 15.66 15.09
C PHE A 28 2.56 16.07 14.19
N TRP A 29 2.44 17.26 13.59
CA TRP A 29 3.58 18.09 13.14
C TRP A 29 4.06 19.04 14.27
N ARG A 30 3.64 18.81 15.52
CA ARG A 30 4.03 19.65 16.67
C ARG A 30 5.34 19.19 17.33
N ASP A 31 5.97 18.17 16.76
CA ASP A 31 7.23 17.63 17.20
C ASP A 31 8.42 18.36 16.57
N ALA A 32 9.60 18.22 17.18
CA ALA A 32 10.81 18.82 16.65
C ALA A 32 11.24 18.10 15.37
N VAL A 33 11.10 18.78 14.23
CA VAL A 33 11.67 18.32 12.96
C VAL A 33 13.18 18.55 12.98
N PHE A 34 13.94 17.49 12.74
CA PHE A 34 15.37 17.54 12.53
C PHE A 34 15.70 17.26 11.07
N VAL A 35 16.34 18.23 10.43
CA VAL A 35 16.97 18.10 9.12
C VAL A 35 18.48 18.20 9.34
N PRO A 36 19.27 17.15 9.04
CA PRO A 36 20.71 17.22 9.23
C PRO A 36 21.30 18.29 8.29
N PRO A 37 22.36 18.99 8.71
CA PRO A 37 23.05 19.96 7.86
C PRO A 37 23.94 19.30 6.78
N PHE A 38 24.07 17.97 6.82
CA PHE A 38 24.87 17.19 5.90
C PHE A 38 23.97 16.12 5.25
N GLY A 39 24.05 15.98 3.92
CA GLY A 39 23.18 15.13 3.10
C GLY A 39 22.86 15.79 1.74
N PRO A 40 21.90 15.28 0.96
CA PRO A 40 21.41 15.97 -0.24
C PRO A 40 20.84 17.38 0.04
N TRP A 41 20.63 17.71 1.32
CA TRP A 41 20.15 19.00 1.79
C TRP A 41 21.34 19.87 2.22
N SER A 42 21.80 20.74 1.33
CA SER A 42 22.75 21.81 1.68
C SER A 42 22.11 22.79 2.69
N GLU A 43 22.89 23.60 3.41
CA GLU A 43 22.31 24.62 4.32
C GLU A 43 21.23 25.48 3.63
N ALA A 44 21.45 25.85 2.37
CA ALA A 44 20.49 26.59 1.55
C ALA A 44 19.21 25.78 1.27
N ASP A 45 19.32 24.47 1.03
CA ASP A 45 18.17 23.61 0.82
C ASP A 45 17.47 23.23 2.14
N CYS A 46 18.19 23.10 3.26
CA CYS A 46 17.59 22.89 4.59
C CYS A 46 16.65 24.04 4.97
N ARG A 47 17.06 25.29 4.71
CA ARG A 47 16.19 26.46 4.90
C ARG A 47 14.95 26.38 4.02
N ARG A 48 15.08 25.95 2.77
CA ARG A 48 13.94 25.75 1.87
C ARG A 48 13.00 24.66 2.37
N VAL A 49 13.50 23.54 2.90
CA VAL A 49 12.66 22.49 3.49
C VAL A 49 11.83 23.03 4.65
N ILE A 50 12.42 23.88 5.50
CA ILE A 50 11.69 24.60 6.56
C ILE A 50 10.63 25.53 5.94
N ASP A 51 10.95 26.24 4.86
CA ASP A 51 9.99 27.11 4.15
C ASP A 51 8.86 26.33 3.45
N LEU A 52 9.04 25.03 3.18
CA LEU A 52 7.99 24.15 2.68
C LEU A 52 7.04 23.65 3.79
N HIS A 53 7.36 23.88 5.06
CA HIS A 53 6.52 23.48 6.20
C HIS A 53 5.06 24.02 6.16
N PRO A 54 4.77 25.21 5.60
CA PRO A 54 3.40 25.66 5.40
C PRO A 54 2.67 24.92 4.27
N LEU A 55 3.39 24.23 3.40
CA LEU A 55 2.81 23.40 2.35
C LEU A 55 2.51 22.03 2.92
N ASP A 56 1.39 21.45 2.49
CA ASP A 56 1.01 20.09 2.89
C ASP A 56 1.90 19.10 2.12
N LEU A 57 3.13 18.89 2.63
CA LEU A 57 4.06 17.86 2.19
C LEU A 57 3.68 16.48 2.70
N ASN A 58 2.66 16.42 3.53
CA ASN A 58 1.91 15.22 3.85
C ASN A 58 0.51 15.44 3.28
N LEU A 59 -0.30 14.39 3.14
CA LEU A 59 -1.73 14.61 2.99
C LEU A 59 -2.25 15.26 4.31
N SER A 60 -3.56 15.45 4.45
CA SER A 60 -4.20 15.88 5.72
C SER A 60 -3.80 15.10 7.01
N ARG A 61 -2.97 14.06 6.91
CA ARG A 61 -2.39 13.23 7.97
C ARG A 61 -0.93 12.92 7.67
N ALA A 62 -0.05 12.97 8.68
CA ALA A 62 1.37 12.65 8.53
C ALA A 62 1.61 11.13 8.64
N ASP A 63 2.24 10.56 7.61
CA ASP A 63 2.75 9.21 7.66
C ASP A 63 4.25 9.24 7.97
N VAL A 64 4.71 8.32 8.82
CA VAL A 64 6.10 8.25 9.28
C VAL A 64 6.61 6.83 9.25
N ILE A 65 7.92 6.65 9.05
CA ILE A 65 8.59 5.37 9.13
C ILE A 65 9.08 5.16 10.58
N PRO A 66 8.62 4.11 11.28
CA PRO A 66 8.90 3.87 12.71
C PRO A 66 10.28 3.24 12.91
N VAL A 67 11.34 3.96 12.55
CA VAL A 67 12.71 3.45 12.52
C VAL A 67 13.19 2.90 13.87
N GLU A 68 12.70 3.46 14.98
CA GLU A 68 12.95 2.94 16.33
C GLU A 68 12.30 1.57 16.53
N THR A 69 11.01 1.43 16.22
CA THR A 69 10.25 0.17 16.36
C THR A 69 10.76 -0.92 15.42
N LEU A 70 11.24 -0.54 14.22
CA LEU A 70 11.88 -1.44 13.28
C LEU A 70 13.30 -1.87 13.71
N GLY A 71 13.87 -1.23 14.73
CA GLY A 71 15.24 -1.50 15.19
C GLY A 71 16.31 -1.09 14.18
N ILE A 72 16.03 -0.09 13.34
CA ILE A 72 16.94 0.42 12.30
C ILE A 72 17.37 1.87 12.51
N ALA A 73 16.91 2.54 13.57
CA ALA A 73 17.21 3.96 13.81
C ALA A 73 18.70 4.32 13.76
N GLY A 74 19.59 3.39 14.16
CA GLY A 74 21.05 3.54 14.08
C GLY A 74 21.72 2.90 12.86
N GLN A 75 20.94 2.40 11.90
CA GLN A 75 21.40 1.76 10.65
C GLN A 75 20.98 2.56 9.40
N VAL A 76 20.28 3.68 9.61
CA VAL A 76 19.84 4.59 8.56
C VAL A 76 20.27 6.00 8.93
N ASP A 77 20.51 6.81 7.90
CA ASP A 77 20.90 8.19 8.03
C ASP A 77 19.65 9.05 7.79
N PRO A 78 19.09 9.68 8.84
CA PRO A 78 17.89 10.47 8.71
C PRO A 78 18.16 11.69 7.84
N LEU A 79 17.25 11.98 6.92
CA LEU A 79 17.25 13.23 6.15
C LEU A 79 16.14 14.17 6.62
N ILE A 80 15.03 13.62 7.12
CA ILE A 80 13.99 14.33 7.86
C ILE A 80 13.53 13.39 8.98
N ARG A 81 13.82 13.75 10.23
CA ARG A 81 13.48 13.00 11.44
C ARG A 81 12.53 13.78 12.33
N LEU A 82 11.62 13.07 12.96
CA LEU A 82 10.73 13.53 14.01
C LEU A 82 11.11 12.87 15.33
N TYR A 83 11.06 13.65 16.40
CA TYR A 83 11.24 13.18 17.77
C TYR A 83 9.90 13.25 18.50
N ASP A 84 9.34 12.09 18.80
CA ASP A 84 8.14 12.01 19.61
C ASP A 84 8.52 11.97 21.09
N THR A 85 8.00 12.95 21.81
CA THR A 85 8.24 13.14 23.25
C THR A 85 6.94 13.17 24.04
N HIS A 86 5.79 13.00 23.39
CA HIS A 86 4.49 13.27 23.98
C HIS A 86 3.99 12.07 24.79
N ASP A 87 3.84 12.24 26.10
CA ASP A 87 3.37 11.19 27.03
C ASP A 87 4.19 9.88 27.01
N LEU A 88 5.44 9.94 26.51
CA LEU A 88 6.36 8.82 26.48
C LEU A 88 7.44 8.97 27.54
N SER A 89 7.78 7.87 28.21
CA SER A 89 8.90 7.83 29.17
C SER A 89 10.28 7.82 28.47
N THR A 90 10.30 7.59 27.16
CA THR A 90 11.49 7.59 26.31
C THR A 90 11.18 8.30 25.00
N VAL A 91 12.15 9.05 24.47
CA VAL A 91 12.02 9.68 23.15
C VAL A 91 11.97 8.60 22.08
N VAL A 92 10.94 8.61 21.23
CA VAL A 92 10.82 7.70 20.09
C VAL A 92 11.15 8.47 18.82
N THR A 93 11.95 7.86 17.93
CA THR A 93 12.35 8.48 16.67
C THR A 93 11.57 7.91 15.50
N TYR A 94 11.12 8.80 14.63
CA TYR A 94 10.45 8.48 13.39
C TYR A 94 11.11 9.22 12.24
N ASP A 95 11.23 8.59 11.08
CA ASP A 95 11.79 9.25 9.90
C ASP A 95 10.70 9.43 8.84
N GLN A 96 10.64 10.62 8.24
CA GLN A 96 9.82 10.87 7.04
C GLN A 96 10.64 10.71 5.76
N LEU A 97 11.97 10.81 5.89
CA LEU A 97 12.91 10.59 4.82
C LEU A 97 14.24 10.13 5.42
N PHE A 98 14.79 9.03 4.93
CA PHE A 98 16.14 8.58 5.28
C PHE A 98 16.84 7.93 4.08
N ALA A 99 18.15 7.73 4.22
CA ALA A 99 18.95 6.94 3.30
C ALA A 99 19.82 5.92 4.05
N THR A 100 20.25 4.86 3.38
CA THR A 100 21.16 3.85 3.94
C THR A 100 21.85 3.07 2.82
N ARG A 101 23.05 2.55 3.11
CA ARG A 101 23.77 1.65 2.20
C ARG A 101 23.27 0.22 2.38
N VAL A 102 23.06 -0.44 1.25
CA VAL A 102 22.58 -1.82 1.18
C VAL A 102 23.51 -2.63 0.30
N SER A 103 24.42 -3.40 0.91
CA SER A 103 25.53 -4.02 0.16
C SER A 103 26.30 -2.95 -0.61
N ASP A 104 26.31 -3.01 -1.95
CA ASP A 104 26.95 -2.00 -2.79
C ASP A 104 25.99 -0.90 -3.24
N GLY A 105 24.70 -1.02 -2.92
CA GLY A 105 23.59 -0.17 -3.35
C GLY A 105 23.26 1.01 -2.40
N LEU A 106 22.48 1.96 -2.92
CA LEU A 106 21.86 3.04 -2.16
C LEU A 106 20.35 2.82 -2.05
N LEU A 107 19.82 2.83 -0.83
CA LEU A 107 18.38 2.87 -0.57
C LEU A 107 18.01 4.23 0.02
N ILE A 108 17.00 4.87 -0.57
CA ILE A 108 16.35 6.07 -0.05
C ILE A 108 14.89 5.71 0.23
N ALA A 109 14.37 6.05 1.40
CA ALA A 109 12.98 5.78 1.76
C ALA A 109 12.27 7.06 2.18
N SER A 110 11.08 7.32 1.66
CA SER A 110 10.29 8.52 2.01
C SER A 110 8.82 8.22 2.25
N SER A 111 8.24 8.84 3.28
CA SER A 111 6.80 8.84 3.55
C SER A 111 6.11 10.17 3.21
N LEU A 112 6.83 11.10 2.59
CA LEU A 112 6.27 12.38 2.15
C LEU A 112 5.29 12.19 0.99
N ASP A 113 4.32 13.10 0.89
CA ASP A 113 3.42 13.17 -0.26
C ASP A 113 4.15 13.77 -1.47
N HIS A 114 4.50 12.90 -2.41
CA HIS A 114 5.14 13.29 -3.67
C HIS A 114 4.15 13.66 -4.78
N SER A 115 2.84 13.67 -4.54
CA SER A 115 1.85 14.04 -5.56
C SER A 115 1.70 15.56 -5.78
N THR A 116 2.22 16.37 -4.86
CA THR A 116 2.15 17.85 -4.90
C THR A 116 3.38 18.47 -5.55
N ASP A 117 3.31 19.75 -5.94
CA ASP A 117 4.46 20.49 -6.49
C ASP A 117 5.67 20.50 -5.53
N ALA A 118 5.41 20.68 -4.24
CA ALA A 118 6.45 20.64 -3.21
C ALA A 118 7.05 19.24 -3.08
N GLY A 119 6.21 18.21 -3.09
CA GLY A 119 6.62 16.81 -3.08
C GLY A 119 7.45 16.41 -4.31
N GLN A 120 7.07 16.89 -5.49
CA GLN A 120 7.80 16.68 -6.74
C GLN A 120 9.16 17.39 -6.73
N TRP A 121 9.26 18.58 -6.14
CA TRP A 121 10.55 19.25 -5.94
C TRP A 121 11.50 18.43 -5.06
N VAL A 122 11.01 17.90 -3.94
CA VAL A 122 11.79 17.00 -3.06
C VAL A 122 12.22 15.76 -3.83
N LEU A 123 11.30 15.13 -4.57
CA LEU A 123 11.60 13.93 -5.35
C LEU A 123 12.70 14.17 -6.39
N GLY A 124 12.65 15.30 -7.11
CA GLY A 124 13.69 15.67 -8.08
C GLY A 124 15.07 15.83 -7.44
N LYS A 125 15.16 16.36 -6.21
CA LYS A 125 16.42 16.46 -5.45
C LYS A 125 16.97 15.07 -5.09
N LEU A 126 16.11 14.17 -4.65
CA LEU A 126 16.48 12.79 -4.33
C LEU A 126 16.93 12.02 -5.57
N ALA A 127 16.21 12.14 -6.69
CA ALA A 127 16.56 11.52 -7.95
C ALA A 127 17.92 12.00 -8.46
N ALA A 128 18.18 13.32 -8.43
CA ALA A 128 19.46 13.87 -8.83
C ALA A 128 20.61 13.39 -7.93
N TRP A 129 20.37 13.26 -6.63
CA TRP A 129 21.37 12.72 -5.70
C TRP A 129 21.64 11.23 -5.94
N ALA A 130 20.59 10.43 -6.10
CA ALA A 130 20.70 9.00 -6.43
C ALA A 130 21.41 8.77 -7.78
N GLY A 131 21.10 9.57 -8.79
CA GLY A 131 21.74 9.55 -10.11
C GLY A 131 23.24 9.82 -10.02
N ARG A 132 23.64 10.86 -9.27
CA ARG A 132 25.07 11.13 -9.02
C ARG A 132 25.77 9.98 -8.30
N TRP A 133 25.10 9.34 -7.33
CA TRP A 133 25.66 8.23 -6.57
C TRP A 133 25.95 6.99 -7.45
N ILE A 134 25.08 6.68 -8.43
CA ILE A 134 25.34 5.61 -9.43
C ILE A 134 26.25 6.03 -10.58
N GLY A 135 26.71 7.29 -10.61
CA GLY A 135 27.51 7.83 -11.71
C GLY A 135 26.73 8.00 -13.03
N ASP A 136 25.43 8.30 -12.96
CA ASP A 136 24.60 8.55 -14.13
C ASP A 136 25.11 9.79 -14.92
N PRO A 137 25.44 9.64 -16.22
CA PRO A 137 25.93 10.75 -17.05
C PRO A 137 24.98 11.95 -17.12
N GLU A 138 23.66 11.75 -16.97
CA GLU A 138 22.66 12.83 -17.00
C GLU A 138 22.81 13.77 -15.79
N TYR A 139 23.20 13.23 -14.64
CA TYR A 139 23.28 13.97 -13.38
C TYR A 139 24.70 14.36 -12.97
N GLY A 140 25.69 13.95 -13.78
CA GLY A 140 27.12 14.16 -13.55
C GLY A 140 27.75 13.11 -12.64
N LEU A 141 29.08 12.98 -12.71
CA LEU A 141 29.84 12.06 -11.87
C LEU A 141 30.01 12.66 -10.46
N MET A 142 29.54 11.96 -9.43
CA MET A 142 30.44 11.68 -8.30
C MET A 142 31.27 10.48 -8.77
N SER A 143 32.58 10.48 -8.56
CA SER A 143 33.36 9.30 -8.95
C SER A 143 32.88 8.08 -8.15
N ALA A 144 32.84 6.89 -8.76
CA ALA A 144 32.45 5.68 -8.06
C ALA A 144 33.42 5.45 -6.88
N GLY A 145 32.95 5.68 -5.66
CA GLY A 145 33.77 5.65 -4.45
C GLY A 145 34.14 7.03 -3.85
N GLU A 146 33.75 8.15 -4.47
CA GLU A 146 33.64 9.42 -3.77
C GLU A 146 32.49 9.31 -2.77
N THR A 147 32.85 9.04 -1.52
CA THR A 147 32.01 9.43 -0.40
C THR A 147 31.88 10.94 -0.47
N ASP A 148 30.66 11.47 -0.42
CA ASP A 148 30.54 12.80 0.15
C ASP A 148 30.96 12.62 1.61
N ASP A 149 32.23 12.87 1.93
CA ASP A 149 32.84 12.66 3.25
C ASP A 149 32.10 13.41 4.38
N ARG A 150 31.16 14.29 4.00
CA ARG A 150 30.25 15.00 4.91
C ARG A 150 29.08 14.13 5.37
N PHE A 151 28.83 12.96 4.77
CA PHE A 151 27.65 12.15 5.02
C PHE A 151 28.01 10.70 5.37
N PRO A 152 27.70 10.22 6.60
CA PRO A 152 27.74 8.78 6.86
C PRO A 152 26.63 8.12 6.04
N MET A 153 26.95 7.05 5.32
CA MET A 153 25.96 6.12 4.78
C MET A 153 26.04 4.86 5.65
N SER A 154 25.29 4.88 6.75
CA SER A 154 25.06 3.75 7.63
C SER A 154 24.74 2.51 6.79
N THR A 155 25.19 1.33 7.25
CA THR A 155 24.99 0.09 6.49
C THR A 155 23.95 -0.76 7.17
N ILE A 156 22.94 -1.18 6.39
CA ILE A 156 22.00 -2.22 6.77
C ILE A 156 22.24 -3.46 5.91
N SER A 157 22.24 -4.64 6.53
CA SER A 157 22.46 -5.88 5.79
C SER A 157 21.25 -6.19 4.90
N LEU A 158 21.48 -6.89 3.79
CA LEU A 158 20.39 -7.38 2.94
C LEU A 158 19.47 -8.35 3.67
N GLU A 159 20.00 -9.14 4.60
CA GLU A 159 19.21 -10.01 5.47
C GLU A 159 18.32 -9.17 6.38
N LYS A 160 18.87 -8.13 7.01
CA LYS A 160 18.09 -7.23 7.86
C LYS A 160 17.02 -6.49 7.08
N LEU A 161 17.33 -6.01 5.87
CA LEU A 161 16.30 -5.45 5.01
C LEU A 161 15.26 -6.48 4.60
N ARG A 162 15.61 -7.74 4.41
CA ARG A 162 14.61 -8.79 4.14
C ARG A 162 13.76 -9.09 5.37
N GLU A 163 14.32 -9.09 6.57
CA GLU A 163 13.52 -9.17 7.81
C GLU A 163 12.53 -8.02 7.94
N LEU A 164 12.92 -6.82 7.49
CA LEU A 164 12.07 -5.63 7.52
C LEU A 164 11.11 -5.55 6.35
N ALA A 165 11.52 -6.06 5.19
CA ALA A 165 10.79 -6.03 3.93
C ALA A 165 10.00 -7.32 3.66
N VAL A 166 9.94 -8.28 4.59
CA VAL A 166 9.18 -9.52 4.43
C VAL A 166 8.63 -9.94 5.80
N ALA A 167 7.32 -9.96 6.02
CA ALA A 167 6.32 -10.65 5.21
C ALA A 167 5.11 -9.79 4.82
N ARG A 168 4.68 -9.89 3.53
CA ARG A 168 3.26 -10.03 3.10
C ARG A 168 3.01 -9.97 1.58
N ALA A 169 3.98 -10.19 0.69
CA ALA A 169 3.65 -10.69 -0.66
C ALA A 169 3.26 -12.18 -0.66
N ASN A 170 3.69 -12.96 0.36
CA ASN A 170 3.26 -14.36 0.54
C ASN A 170 2.12 -14.49 1.58
N GLY A 171 1.70 -13.38 2.18
CA GLY A 171 0.68 -13.36 3.23
C GLY A 171 -0.56 -12.59 2.84
N ILE A 172 -0.48 -11.73 1.81
CA ILE A 172 -1.60 -10.93 1.32
C ILE A 172 -1.63 -10.98 -0.20
N LEU A 173 -2.84 -11.12 -0.75
CA LEU A 173 -3.12 -11.03 -2.17
C LEU A 173 -4.07 -9.85 -2.41
N PRO A 174 -3.57 -8.70 -2.89
CA PRO A 174 -4.43 -7.56 -3.25
C PRO A 174 -5.39 -7.95 -4.37
N LEU A 175 -6.63 -7.51 -4.26
CA LEU A 175 -7.68 -7.79 -5.21
C LEU A 175 -8.19 -6.51 -5.88
N ASP A 176 -7.36 -5.48 -6.05
CA ASP A 176 -7.90 -4.18 -6.49
C ASP A 176 -8.22 -4.12 -7.99
N GLU A 177 -7.53 -4.90 -8.83
CA GLU A 177 -7.60 -4.78 -10.28
C GLU A 177 -8.21 -6.01 -10.95
N GLY A 178 -8.73 -5.86 -12.17
CA GLY A 178 -9.09 -6.97 -13.05
C GLY A 178 -10.28 -7.81 -12.56
N TRP A 179 -11.31 -7.17 -12.03
CA TRP A 179 -12.61 -7.80 -11.77
C TRP A 179 -13.45 -7.77 -13.04
N GLN A 180 -14.16 -8.87 -13.32
CA GLN A 180 -15.26 -8.86 -14.27
C GLN A 180 -16.51 -8.37 -13.55
N PHE A 181 -17.20 -7.40 -14.12
CA PHE A 181 -18.35 -6.75 -13.51
C PHE A 181 -19.56 -6.73 -14.43
N ALA A 182 -20.72 -7.05 -13.86
CA ALA A 182 -22.00 -6.89 -14.54
C ALA A 182 -23.08 -6.45 -13.56
N LEU A 183 -23.98 -5.59 -14.04
CA LEU A 183 -25.22 -5.26 -13.35
C LEU A 183 -26.20 -6.44 -13.45
N ASP A 184 -26.99 -6.65 -12.41
CA ASP A 184 -28.02 -7.69 -12.33
C ASP A 184 -29.39 -7.09 -11.94
N PRO A 185 -29.96 -6.21 -12.79
CA PRO A 185 -31.22 -5.52 -12.49
C PRO A 185 -32.41 -6.47 -12.33
N GLU A 186 -32.34 -7.65 -12.93
CA GLU A 186 -33.39 -8.66 -12.83
C GLU A 186 -33.17 -9.66 -11.69
N GLN A 187 -32.06 -9.54 -10.93
CA GLN A 187 -31.69 -10.40 -9.80
C GLN A 187 -31.65 -11.89 -10.16
N GLN A 188 -31.17 -12.21 -11.36
CA GLN A 188 -31.11 -13.57 -11.90
C GLN A 188 -29.71 -14.17 -11.85
N GLY A 189 -28.69 -13.41 -11.42
CA GLY A 189 -27.29 -13.82 -11.51
C GLY A 189 -27.00 -15.17 -10.85
N GLU A 190 -27.57 -15.43 -9.67
CA GLU A 190 -27.38 -16.72 -8.98
C GLU A 190 -28.00 -17.88 -9.76
N ALA A 191 -29.21 -17.70 -10.31
CA ALA A 191 -29.90 -18.70 -11.12
C ALA A 191 -29.20 -18.96 -12.47
N LEU A 192 -28.51 -17.94 -13.00
CA LEU A 192 -27.67 -18.03 -14.19
C LEU A 192 -26.27 -18.59 -13.89
N GLY A 193 -25.91 -18.76 -12.61
CA GLY A 193 -24.64 -19.35 -12.19
C GLY A 193 -23.47 -18.37 -12.14
N PHE A 194 -23.70 -17.07 -11.93
CA PHE A 194 -22.64 -16.04 -11.83
C PHE A 194 -21.65 -16.26 -10.68
N GLN A 195 -21.93 -17.17 -9.75
CA GLN A 195 -21.04 -17.63 -8.69
C GLN A 195 -20.16 -18.81 -9.10
N LEU A 196 -20.52 -19.54 -10.17
CA LEU A 196 -19.92 -20.81 -10.53
C LEU A 196 -18.57 -20.63 -11.25
N PRO A 197 -17.57 -21.50 -10.99
CA PRO A 197 -16.26 -21.42 -11.64
C PRO A 197 -16.32 -21.49 -13.17
N GLY A 198 -17.25 -22.27 -13.71
CA GLY A 198 -17.37 -22.54 -15.15
C GLY A 198 -18.21 -21.52 -15.93
N PHE A 199 -18.73 -20.47 -15.29
CA PHE A 199 -19.48 -19.43 -15.99
C PHE A 199 -18.56 -18.56 -16.85
N ASP A 200 -18.98 -18.28 -18.08
CA ASP A 200 -18.25 -17.47 -19.05
C ASP A 200 -18.59 -15.98 -18.85
N ASP A 201 -17.65 -15.27 -18.22
CA ASP A 201 -17.72 -13.83 -17.94
C ASP A 201 -17.01 -12.97 -19.01
N SER A 202 -16.63 -13.54 -20.17
CA SER A 202 -15.86 -12.83 -21.21
C SER A 202 -16.55 -11.59 -21.82
N LYS A 203 -17.86 -11.44 -21.62
CA LYS A 203 -18.65 -10.29 -22.09
C LYS A 203 -18.88 -9.23 -21.02
N TRP A 204 -18.42 -9.46 -19.79
CA TRP A 204 -18.54 -8.52 -18.70
C TRP A 204 -17.49 -7.42 -18.83
N ASP A 205 -17.75 -6.29 -18.20
CA ASP A 205 -16.80 -5.19 -18.20
C ASP A 205 -15.67 -5.48 -17.21
N THR A 206 -14.44 -5.08 -17.55
CA THR A 206 -13.32 -5.19 -16.62
C THR A 206 -13.18 -3.91 -15.80
N VAL A 207 -13.25 -4.02 -14.48
CA VAL A 207 -13.20 -2.90 -13.54
C VAL A 207 -12.15 -3.10 -12.45
N ARG A 208 -11.86 -2.01 -11.74
CA ARG A 208 -11.08 -1.99 -10.50
C ARG A 208 -11.98 -1.69 -9.29
N THR A 209 -11.53 -2.06 -8.10
CA THR A 209 -12.13 -1.65 -6.82
C THR A 209 -11.45 -0.38 -6.29
N GLY A 210 -11.84 0.06 -5.08
CA GLY A 210 -11.33 1.30 -4.47
C GLY A 210 -12.01 2.57 -5.01
N VAL A 211 -13.06 2.40 -5.81
CA VAL A 211 -13.92 3.46 -6.36
C VAL A 211 -15.35 2.93 -6.48
N SER A 212 -16.35 3.81 -6.32
CA SER A 212 -17.76 3.44 -6.53
C SER A 212 -18.03 3.11 -7.99
N TRP A 213 -19.03 2.27 -8.27
CA TRP A 213 -19.37 1.95 -9.65
C TRP A 213 -19.94 3.16 -10.41
N GLU A 214 -20.50 4.17 -9.73
CA GLU A 214 -20.96 5.42 -10.36
C GLU A 214 -19.79 6.19 -10.92
N ALA A 215 -18.67 6.22 -10.18
CA ALA A 215 -17.43 6.83 -10.64
C ALA A 215 -16.80 6.07 -11.81
N LEU A 216 -17.17 4.80 -12.01
CA LEU A 216 -16.81 3.99 -13.17
C LEU A 216 -17.78 4.15 -14.35
N GLY A 217 -18.85 4.93 -14.20
CA GLY A 217 -19.83 5.23 -15.25
C GLY A 217 -21.16 4.48 -15.13
N TYR A 218 -21.36 3.67 -14.09
CA TYR A 218 -22.61 2.94 -13.86
C TYR A 218 -23.51 3.73 -12.90
N SER A 219 -24.36 4.60 -13.44
CA SER A 219 -25.36 5.31 -12.63
C SER A 219 -26.54 4.37 -12.33
N TYR A 220 -26.44 3.57 -11.28
CA TYR A 220 -27.38 2.47 -11.02
C TYR A 220 -27.45 2.11 -9.53
N ASN A 221 -28.67 1.99 -9.00
CA ASN A 221 -28.92 1.38 -7.69
C ASN A 221 -29.54 -0.01 -7.92
N GLY A 222 -29.05 -1.03 -7.24
CA GLY A 222 -29.55 -2.39 -7.33
C GLY A 222 -28.44 -3.42 -7.19
N MET A 223 -28.64 -4.60 -7.76
CA MET A 223 -27.67 -5.69 -7.67
C MET A 223 -26.60 -5.58 -8.76
N GLY A 224 -25.35 -5.82 -8.38
CA GLY A 224 -24.20 -5.99 -9.26
C GLY A 224 -23.35 -7.17 -8.82
N TRP A 225 -22.63 -7.76 -9.78
CA TRP A 225 -21.76 -8.89 -9.55
C TRP A 225 -20.32 -8.54 -9.92
N TYR A 226 -19.40 -8.87 -9.04
CA TYR A 226 -17.97 -8.85 -9.28
C TYR A 226 -17.46 -10.29 -9.30
N ARG A 227 -16.77 -10.70 -10.36
CA ARG A 227 -16.13 -12.01 -10.49
C ARG A 227 -14.63 -11.87 -10.73
N LYS A 228 -13.84 -12.75 -10.12
CA LYS A 228 -12.40 -12.80 -10.33
C LYS A 228 -11.84 -14.21 -10.22
N ARG A 229 -10.96 -14.56 -11.15
CA ARG A 229 -10.10 -15.75 -11.07
C ARG A 229 -8.80 -15.38 -10.35
N LEU A 230 -8.38 -16.22 -9.41
CA LEU A 230 -7.26 -15.99 -8.50
C LEU A 230 -6.35 -17.20 -8.45
N ASP A 231 -5.06 -17.01 -8.72
CA ASP A 231 -4.04 -18.01 -8.43
C ASP A 231 -3.66 -17.92 -6.96
N ILE A 232 -4.06 -18.92 -6.15
CA ILE A 232 -3.71 -18.96 -4.74
C ILE A 232 -2.33 -19.60 -4.59
N PRO A 233 -1.36 -18.95 -3.92
CA PRO A 233 -0.02 -19.52 -3.76
C PRO A 233 -0.04 -20.88 -3.05
N ALA A 234 0.79 -21.83 -3.50
CA ALA A 234 0.85 -23.18 -2.93
C ALA A 234 1.35 -23.20 -1.48
N ASP A 235 2.14 -22.19 -1.08
CA ASP A 235 2.64 -22.01 0.29
C ASP A 235 1.56 -21.50 1.26
N TRP A 236 0.34 -21.20 0.80
CA TRP A 236 -0.82 -20.93 1.66
C TRP A 236 -1.49 -22.22 2.18
N ALA A 237 -0.98 -23.39 1.78
CA ALA A 237 -1.50 -24.68 2.24
C ALA A 237 -1.44 -24.82 3.77
N GLY A 238 -2.60 -25.04 4.39
CA GLY A 238 -2.74 -25.17 5.84
C GLY A 238 -2.84 -23.86 6.62
N GLY A 239 -2.69 -22.71 5.95
CA GLY A 239 -2.87 -21.39 6.54
C GLY A 239 -4.34 -21.00 6.72
N LYS A 240 -4.60 -20.04 7.60
CA LYS A 240 -5.94 -19.46 7.79
C LYS A 240 -6.12 -18.28 6.86
N VAL A 241 -6.94 -18.43 5.83
CA VAL A 241 -7.12 -17.39 4.80
C VAL A 241 -8.39 -16.59 5.07
N ARG A 242 -8.29 -15.26 5.04
CA ARG A 242 -9.42 -14.34 5.19
C ARG A 242 -9.51 -13.40 4.00
N LEU A 243 -10.74 -13.05 3.59
CA LEU A 243 -11.03 -11.90 2.74
C LEU A 243 -11.28 -10.69 3.64
N ILE A 244 -10.60 -9.58 3.37
CA ILE A 244 -10.76 -8.32 4.08
C ILE A 244 -11.25 -7.29 3.08
N ALA A 245 -12.47 -6.79 3.31
CA ALA A 245 -13.05 -5.70 2.56
C ALA A 245 -13.08 -4.45 3.44
N GLU A 246 -12.31 -3.44 3.07
CA GLU A 246 -12.19 -2.17 3.83
C GLU A 246 -13.45 -1.29 3.70
N GLY A 247 -14.29 -1.56 2.69
CA GLY A 247 -15.59 -0.93 2.51
C GLY A 247 -16.27 -1.39 1.22
N ILE A 248 -17.48 -1.91 1.39
CA ILE A 248 -18.43 -2.25 0.33
C ILE A 248 -19.76 -1.59 0.70
N ASP A 249 -20.47 -1.09 -0.30
CA ASP A 249 -21.73 -0.36 -0.15
C ASP A 249 -22.81 -1.04 -1.00
N ASP A 250 -23.94 -1.51 -0.46
CA ASP A 250 -24.44 -1.49 0.93
C ASP A 250 -24.30 -2.86 1.62
N ALA A 251 -24.57 -3.94 0.91
CA ALA A 251 -24.53 -5.30 1.43
C ALA A 251 -24.00 -6.24 0.36
N TYR A 252 -23.42 -7.38 0.78
CA TYR A 252 -22.85 -8.31 -0.20
C TYR A 252 -22.75 -9.74 0.29
N THR A 253 -22.70 -10.67 -0.66
CA THR A 253 -22.46 -12.10 -0.42
C THR A 253 -21.16 -12.54 -1.08
N VAL A 254 -20.34 -13.26 -0.32
CA VAL A 254 -19.07 -13.86 -0.77
C VAL A 254 -19.30 -15.28 -1.23
N TRP A 255 -18.86 -15.58 -2.45
CA TRP A 255 -18.83 -16.92 -3.02
C TRP A 255 -17.40 -17.30 -3.40
N VAL A 256 -16.99 -18.52 -3.07
CA VAL A 256 -15.70 -19.09 -3.45
C VAL A 256 -15.91 -20.43 -4.12
N ASN A 257 -15.39 -20.58 -5.32
CA ASN A 257 -15.50 -21.80 -6.12
C ASN A 257 -16.96 -22.30 -6.30
N GLY A 258 -17.92 -21.38 -6.37
CA GLY A 258 -19.36 -21.69 -6.47
C GLY A 258 -20.06 -21.97 -5.14
N GLN A 259 -19.33 -21.99 -4.02
CA GLN A 259 -19.90 -22.17 -2.68
C GLN A 259 -20.09 -20.82 -1.99
N GLN A 260 -21.29 -20.57 -1.46
CA GLN A 260 -21.56 -19.40 -0.62
C GLN A 260 -20.80 -19.53 0.70
N VAL A 261 -20.08 -18.48 1.08
CA VAL A 261 -19.28 -18.45 2.32
C VAL A 261 -20.00 -17.65 3.39
N GLN A 262 -20.33 -16.39 3.10
CA GLN A 262 -20.93 -15.48 4.07
C GLN A 262 -21.65 -14.33 3.36
N THR A 263 -22.72 -13.84 3.98
CA THR A 263 -23.37 -12.57 3.62
C THR A 263 -23.08 -11.54 4.71
N HIS A 264 -22.75 -10.32 4.30
CA HIS A 264 -22.56 -9.16 5.15
C HIS A 264 -23.65 -8.14 4.85
N GLY A 265 -24.30 -7.68 5.91
CA GLY A 265 -25.47 -6.81 5.83
C GLY A 265 -26.73 -7.52 5.32
N SER A 266 -27.71 -6.74 4.88
CA SER A 266 -29.00 -7.25 4.39
C SER A 266 -29.38 -6.68 3.04
N PHE A 267 -29.91 -7.56 2.18
CA PHE A 267 -30.34 -7.19 0.84
C PHE A 267 -31.76 -6.61 0.82
N THR A 268 -32.44 -6.65 1.97
CA THR A 268 -33.85 -6.23 2.11
C THR A 268 -34.09 -5.27 3.26
N VAL A 269 -33.13 -5.12 4.18
CA VAL A 269 -33.22 -4.24 5.35
C VAL A 269 -32.09 -3.21 5.27
N HIS A 270 -32.43 -1.98 4.88
CA HIS A 270 -31.46 -0.91 4.64
C HIS A 270 -30.64 -0.55 5.89
N GLU A 271 -31.23 -0.64 7.08
CA GLU A 271 -30.55 -0.35 8.35
C GLU A 271 -29.43 -1.34 8.69
N GLU A 272 -29.38 -2.49 8.00
CA GLU A 272 -28.34 -3.51 8.14
C GLU A 272 -27.28 -3.38 7.03
N THR A 273 -27.02 -2.18 6.52
CA THR A 273 -25.91 -1.90 5.60
C THR A 273 -24.54 -2.10 6.29
N VAL A 274 -23.52 -2.48 5.49
CA VAL A 274 -22.11 -2.47 5.87
C VAL A 274 -21.34 -1.29 5.26
N TRP A 275 -22.06 -0.28 4.78
CA TRP A 275 -21.48 1.01 4.43
C TRP A 275 -20.61 1.54 5.59
N LEU A 276 -19.37 1.93 5.27
CA LEU A 276 -18.30 2.34 6.20
C LEU A 276 -17.79 1.27 7.18
N VAL A 277 -18.23 0.01 7.08
CA VAL A 277 -17.79 -1.08 7.96
C VAL A 277 -16.74 -1.95 7.24
N GLN A 278 -15.58 -2.12 7.87
CA GLN A 278 -14.63 -3.15 7.46
C GLN A 278 -15.23 -4.53 7.78
N THR A 279 -15.28 -5.41 6.80
CA THR A 279 -15.79 -6.77 6.96
C THR A 279 -14.69 -7.79 6.70
N VAL A 280 -14.76 -8.90 7.43
CA VAL A 280 -13.78 -9.99 7.37
C VAL A 280 -14.53 -11.29 7.18
N THR A 281 -14.15 -12.06 6.16
CA THR A 281 -14.73 -13.38 5.87
C THR A 281 -13.65 -14.44 5.95
N ASP A 282 -13.88 -15.50 6.75
CA ASP A 282 -12.98 -16.65 6.81
C ASP A 282 -13.18 -17.52 5.57
N LEU A 283 -12.14 -17.61 4.73
CA LEU A 283 -12.11 -18.43 3.51
C LEU A 283 -11.33 -19.74 3.71
N THR A 284 -10.93 -20.04 4.93
CA THR A 284 -10.18 -21.26 5.26
C THR A 284 -10.98 -22.49 4.83
N GLY A 285 -10.37 -23.32 3.97
CA GLY A 285 -10.99 -24.54 3.45
C GLY A 285 -11.88 -24.35 2.21
N TYR A 286 -12.17 -23.12 1.79
CA TYR A 286 -12.90 -22.84 0.54
C TYR A 286 -11.97 -22.69 -0.66
N LEU A 287 -10.73 -22.31 -0.42
CA LEU A 287 -9.68 -22.14 -1.43
C LEU A 287 -8.87 -23.42 -1.62
N VAL A 288 -8.35 -23.60 -2.82
CA VAL A 288 -7.41 -24.67 -3.18
C VAL A 288 -6.04 -24.06 -3.50
N PRO A 289 -5.10 -24.05 -2.54
CA PRO A 289 -3.74 -23.54 -2.74
C PRO A 289 -3.02 -24.22 -3.91
N GLY A 290 -2.21 -23.46 -4.63
CA GLY A 290 -1.47 -23.91 -5.82
C GLY A 290 -2.33 -24.10 -7.06
N LYS A 291 -3.59 -23.67 -7.04
CA LYS A 291 -4.51 -23.73 -8.18
C LYS A 291 -5.23 -22.40 -8.37
N GLU A 292 -5.80 -22.23 -9.55
CA GLU A 292 -6.78 -21.19 -9.81
C GLU A 292 -8.05 -21.44 -8.98
N ASN A 293 -8.56 -20.39 -8.37
CA ASN A 293 -9.81 -20.33 -7.63
C ASN A 293 -10.69 -19.23 -8.21
N THR A 294 -12.00 -19.35 -8.07
CA THR A 294 -12.94 -18.28 -8.45
C THR A 294 -13.52 -17.65 -7.20
N ILE A 295 -13.50 -16.31 -7.12
CA ILE A 295 -14.26 -15.54 -6.15
C ILE A 295 -15.34 -14.74 -6.88
N ALA A 296 -16.55 -14.72 -6.33
CA ALA A 296 -17.62 -13.85 -6.79
C ALA A 296 -18.23 -13.09 -5.60
N LEU A 297 -18.47 -11.80 -5.79
CA LEU A 297 -19.13 -10.93 -4.84
C LEU A 297 -20.42 -10.43 -5.48
N GLN A 298 -21.55 -10.79 -4.89
CA GLN A 298 -22.84 -10.24 -5.24
C GLN A 298 -23.08 -9.05 -4.31
N VAL A 299 -23.14 -7.84 -4.85
CA VAL A 299 -23.25 -6.58 -4.10
C VAL A 299 -24.58 -5.92 -4.44
N VAL A 300 -25.29 -5.43 -3.43
CA VAL A 300 -26.48 -4.60 -3.61
C VAL A 300 -26.21 -3.21 -3.09
N ASP A 301 -26.54 -2.21 -3.90
CA ASP A 301 -26.66 -0.81 -3.51
C ASP A 301 -28.14 -0.47 -3.45
N ILE A 302 -28.59 0.04 -2.30
CA ILE A 302 -29.99 0.39 -2.10
C ILE A 302 -30.21 1.81 -2.59
N THR A 303 -29.33 2.74 -2.22
CA THR A 303 -29.35 4.12 -2.67
C THR A 303 -27.97 4.78 -2.62
N GLY A 304 -27.65 5.56 -3.65
CA GLY A 304 -26.60 6.57 -3.56
C GLY A 304 -25.42 6.20 -4.44
N GLN A 305 -24.29 5.83 -3.82
CA GLN A 305 -23.16 5.27 -4.55
C GLN A 305 -22.94 3.84 -4.10
N GLY A 306 -22.67 2.95 -5.04
CA GLY A 306 -22.57 1.52 -4.78
C GLY A 306 -21.21 0.91 -5.07
N GLY A 307 -21.05 -0.32 -4.60
CA GLY A 307 -19.95 -1.20 -4.99
C GLY A 307 -18.78 -1.20 -4.02
N ILE A 308 -17.62 -1.65 -4.53
CA ILE A 308 -16.40 -1.86 -3.74
C ILE A 308 -15.54 -0.59 -3.77
N TYR A 309 -15.92 0.40 -2.96
CA TYR A 309 -15.33 1.74 -2.99
C TYR A 309 -14.03 1.89 -2.18
N LYS A 310 -13.59 0.84 -1.49
CA LYS A 310 -12.33 0.78 -0.74
C LYS A 310 -11.53 -0.49 -1.08
N PRO A 311 -10.26 -0.58 -0.65
CA PRO A 311 -9.43 -1.77 -0.84
C PRO A 311 -10.08 -3.10 -0.48
N LEU A 312 -9.69 -4.13 -1.23
CA LEU A 312 -10.10 -5.51 -1.02
C LEU A 312 -8.89 -6.43 -1.17
N TYR A 313 -8.66 -7.33 -0.22
CA TYR A 313 -7.51 -8.23 -0.27
C TYR A 313 -7.74 -9.54 0.49
N LEU A 314 -7.01 -10.59 0.09
CA LEU A 314 -6.88 -11.80 0.92
C LEU A 314 -5.71 -11.66 1.87
N ALA A 315 -5.80 -12.25 3.06
CA ALA A 315 -4.67 -12.44 3.96
C ALA A 315 -4.60 -13.89 4.46
N VAL A 316 -3.40 -14.44 4.63
CA VAL A 316 -3.13 -15.74 5.25
C VAL A 316 -2.30 -15.59 6.52
N GLU A 317 -2.72 -16.29 7.58
CA GLU A 317 -2.00 -16.49 8.84
C GLU A 317 -1.46 -17.93 8.94
#